data_AF-A0A919GBE0-F1
#
_entry.id   AF-A0A919GBE0-F1
#
_cell.length_a   1.000
_cell.length_b   1.000
_cell.length_c   1.000
_cell.angle_alpha   90.00
_cell.angle_beta   90.00
_cell.angle_gamma   90.00
#
_symmetry.space_group_name_H-M   'P 1'
#
loop_
_entity.id
_entity.type
_entity.pdbx_description
1 polymer ?
#
loop_
_entity_poly.entity_id
_entity_poly.type
_entity_poly.pdbx_seq_one_letter_code
_entity_poly.pdbx_strand_id
1 'polypeptide(L)'
;MKWRGKYYLQRWPSARAMRVLRDKVRAATVISKAERPLSAVVAELNPVLRGWEAYFRNGNSGRKFNAVDGYVHERLAILASRKHGLRGRNWAICFTHGWITRLGVYRLTGTVRRATEHASR
;
A
#
# COMPACT_ATOMS: atom_id res chain seq x y z
N MET A 1 -17.87 22.89 21.95
CA MET A 1 -17.13 21.66 21.61
C MET A 1 -18.09 20.72 20.89
N LYS A 2 -17.96 20.53 19.56
CA LYS A 2 -18.97 19.85 18.73
C LYS A 2 -18.33 18.62 18.10
N TRP A 3 -18.63 17.44 18.65
CA TRP A 3 -18.35 16.17 17.99
C TRP A 3 -19.28 16.04 16.78
N ARG A 4 -18.72 15.97 15.57
CA ARG A 4 -19.50 15.86 14.34
C ARG A 4 -19.24 14.55 13.61
N GLY A 5 -20.24 13.67 13.68
CA GLY A 5 -20.80 12.96 12.53
C GLY A 5 -19.85 12.07 11.74
N LYS A 6 -19.79 10.79 12.11
CA LYS A 6 -19.18 9.73 11.30
C LYS A 6 -20.06 9.46 10.06
N TYR A 7 -19.70 10.03 8.91
CA TYR A 7 -20.34 9.69 7.64
C TYR A 7 -19.71 8.41 7.06
N TYR A 8 -20.33 7.25 7.33
CA TYR A 8 -19.96 5.95 6.77
C TYR A 8 -20.69 5.61 5.46
N LEU A 9 -20.99 6.60 4.60
CA LEU A 9 -21.89 6.36 3.46
C LEU A 9 -21.25 6.24 2.08
N GLN A 10 -19.93 6.23 1.96
CA GLN A 10 -19.27 5.67 0.77
C GLN A 10 -18.12 4.77 1.21
N ARG A 11 -18.30 3.47 1.04
CA ARG A 11 -17.31 2.41 1.34
C ARG A 11 -16.05 2.47 0.43
N TRP A 12 -15.96 3.52 -0.38
CA TRP A 12 -14.88 3.82 -1.30
C TRP A 12 -13.92 4.81 -0.64
N PRO A 13 -12.60 4.56 -0.64
CA PRO A 13 -11.64 5.51 -0.13
C PRO A 13 -11.75 6.86 -0.85
N SER A 14 -12.01 7.94 -0.11
CA SER A 14 -12.02 9.29 -0.70
C SER A 14 -10.62 9.68 -1.18
N ALA A 15 -10.53 10.67 -2.09
CA ALA A 15 -9.24 11.21 -2.51
C ALA A 15 -8.40 11.71 -1.31
N ARG A 16 -9.06 12.23 -0.27
CA ARG A 16 -8.42 12.62 1.00
C ARG A 16 -7.88 11.41 1.75
N ALA A 17 -8.64 10.32 1.89
CA ALA A 17 -8.18 9.10 2.55
C ALA A 17 -6.99 8.46 1.81
N MET A 18 -7.04 8.44 0.47
CA MET A 18 -5.93 8.00 -0.38
C MET A 18 -4.69 8.85 -0.17
N ARG A 19 -4.84 10.18 -0.10
CA ARG A 19 -3.71 11.10 0.14
C ARG A 19 -3.07 10.85 1.51
N VAL A 20 -3.88 10.77 2.58
CA VAL A 20 -3.38 10.49 3.93
C VAL A 20 -2.60 9.17 3.99
N LEU A 21 -3.07 8.13 3.31
CA LEU A 21 -2.33 6.87 3.24
C LEU A 21 -1.00 7.03 2.50
N ARG A 22 -1.01 7.67 1.32
CA ARG A 22 0.22 7.92 0.54
C ARG A 22 1.22 8.76 1.32
N ASP A 23 0.76 9.74 2.09
CA ASP A 23 1.63 10.57 2.93
C ASP A 23 2.27 9.74 4.04
N LYS A 24 1.53 8.81 4.68
CA LYS A 24 2.10 7.86 5.64
C LYS A 24 3.14 6.94 5.01
N VAL A 25 2.84 6.37 3.84
CA VAL A 25 3.78 5.53 3.09
C VAL A 25 5.03 6.33 2.72
N ARG A 26 4.86 7.58 2.28
CA ARG A 26 5.96 8.48 1.94
C ARG A 26 6.83 8.80 3.16
N ALA A 27 6.23 9.06 4.31
CA ALA A 27 6.94 9.32 5.56
C ALA A 27 7.71 8.10 6.07
N ALA A 28 7.14 6.90 5.91
CA ALA A 28 7.82 5.64 6.25
C ALA A 28 8.99 5.33 5.29
N THR A 29 8.89 5.76 4.03
CA THR A 29 9.87 5.50 2.96
C THR A 29 10.75 6.72 2.64
N VAL A 30 10.83 7.69 3.56
CA VAL A 30 11.63 8.90 3.34
C VAL A 30 13.12 8.57 3.40
N ILE A 31 13.91 9.30 2.63
CA ILE A 31 15.35 9.02 2.40
C ILE A 31 16.17 9.15 3.69
N SER A 32 15.77 10.01 4.64
CA SER A 32 16.46 10.10 5.94
C SER A 32 16.35 8.82 6.77
N LYS A 33 15.46 7.89 6.39
CA LYS A 33 15.39 6.54 6.96
C LYS A 33 16.19 5.51 6.16
N ALA A 34 17.01 5.89 5.18
CA ALA A 34 17.74 4.95 4.32
C ALA A 34 18.79 4.09 5.08
N GLU A 35 19.24 4.55 6.25
CA GLU A 35 20.05 3.76 7.18
C GLU A 35 19.29 2.55 7.73
N ARG A 36 17.95 2.64 7.79
CA ARG A 36 17.12 1.56 8.31
C ARG A 36 17.05 0.39 7.32
N PRO A 37 17.01 -0.85 7.81
CA PRO A 37 16.80 -1.99 6.94
C PRO A 37 15.41 -1.92 6.31
N LEU A 38 15.28 -2.41 5.07
CA LEU A 38 14.00 -2.44 4.35
C LEU A 38 12.94 -3.19 5.16
N SER A 39 13.31 -4.25 5.87
CA SER A 39 12.44 -5.00 6.78
C SER A 39 11.79 -4.13 7.86
N ALA A 40 12.50 -3.16 8.43
CA ALA A 40 11.94 -2.24 9.42
C ALA A 40 10.91 -1.29 8.80
N VAL A 41 11.12 -0.86 7.56
CA VAL A 41 10.14 -0.06 6.81
C VAL A 41 8.89 -0.90 6.51
N VAL A 42 9.07 -2.16 6.11
CA VAL A 42 7.95 -3.09 5.88
C VAL A 42 7.17 -3.34 7.18
N ALA A 43 7.85 -3.51 8.30
CA ALA A 43 7.22 -3.69 9.61
C ALA A 43 6.38 -2.47 10.03
N GLU A 44 6.77 -1.25 9.68
CA GLU A 44 5.94 -0.04 9.90
C GLU A 44 4.76 0.04 8.93
N LEU A 45 4.94 -0.38 7.68
CA LEU A 45 3.90 -0.29 6.65
C LEU A 45 2.80 -1.33 6.85
N ASN A 46 3.14 -2.54 7.25
CA ASN A 46 2.20 -3.67 7.33
C ASN A 46 0.98 -3.38 8.24
N PRO A 47 1.12 -2.84 9.47
CA PRO A 47 -0.02 -2.47 10.31
C PRO A 47 -0.91 -1.39 9.68
N VAL A 48 -0.30 -0.41 9.00
CA VAL A 48 -1.05 0.67 8.32
C VAL A 48 -1.87 0.08 7.18
N LEU A 49 -1.28 -0.78 6.36
CA LEU A 49 -1.95 -1.45 5.24
C LEU A 49 -3.08 -2.36 5.77
N ARG A 50 -2.83 -3.18 6.79
CA ARG A 50 -3.86 -4.03 7.41
C ARG A 50 -5.02 -3.24 8.01
N GLY A 51 -4.74 -2.15 8.73
CA GLY A 51 -5.79 -1.30 9.28
C GLY A 51 -6.63 -0.62 8.19
N TRP A 52 -5.97 -0.24 7.09
CA TRP A 52 -6.64 0.38 5.95
C TRP A 52 -7.50 -0.62 5.19
N GLU A 53 -6.99 -1.83 4.97
CA GLU A 53 -7.76 -2.94 4.41
C GLU A 53 -9.00 -3.22 5.25
N ALA A 54 -8.85 -3.45 6.56
CA ALA A 54 -9.97 -3.74 7.47
C ALA A 54 -11.05 -2.65 7.42
N TYR A 55 -10.66 -1.38 7.26
CA TYR A 55 -11.58 -0.26 7.14
C TYR A 55 -12.36 -0.24 5.81
N PHE A 56 -11.71 -0.59 4.70
CA PHE A 56 -12.29 -0.55 3.35
C PHE A 56 -12.68 -1.92 2.78
N ARG A 57 -12.50 -3.02 3.55
CA ARG A 57 -12.67 -4.43 3.15
C ARG A 57 -14.04 -4.72 2.56
N ASN A 58 -15.06 -4.09 3.12
CA ASN A 58 -16.45 -4.37 2.77
C ASN A 58 -16.96 -3.51 1.59
N GLY A 59 -16.06 -2.89 0.81
CA GLY A 59 -16.37 -2.09 -0.37
C GLY A 59 -15.61 -2.59 -1.59
N ASN A 60 -16.13 -2.34 -2.80
CA ASN A 60 -15.59 -2.85 -4.07
C ASN A 60 -14.30 -2.10 -4.51
N SER A 61 -13.42 -1.76 -3.56
CA SER A 61 -12.29 -0.83 -3.66
C SER A 61 -11.04 -1.40 -4.35
N GLY A 62 -11.17 -2.49 -5.11
CA GLY A 62 -10.03 -3.22 -5.71
C GLY A 62 -9.10 -2.36 -6.57
N ARG A 63 -9.64 -1.41 -7.35
CA ARG A 63 -8.81 -0.48 -8.15
C ARG A 63 -7.96 0.46 -7.28
N LYS A 64 -8.50 0.89 -6.14
CA LYS A 64 -7.78 1.78 -5.21
C LYS A 64 -6.74 1.00 -4.43
N PHE A 65 -7.02 -0.24 -4.04
CA PHE A 65 -6.03 -1.14 -3.45
C PHE A 65 -4.86 -1.42 -4.39
N ASN A 66 -5.14 -1.69 -5.68
CA ASN A 66 -4.10 -1.79 -6.71
C ASN A 66 -3.21 -0.54 -6.78
N ALA A 67 -3.82 0.65 -6.78
CA ALA A 67 -3.07 1.91 -6.82
C ALA A 67 -2.18 2.12 -5.58
N VAL A 68 -2.65 1.67 -4.41
CA VAL A 68 -1.85 1.71 -3.17
C VAL A 68 -0.71 0.69 -3.22
N ASP A 69 -0.98 -0.55 -3.59
CA ASP A 69 0.04 -1.60 -3.69
C ASP A 69 1.14 -1.19 -4.69
N GLY A 70 0.76 -0.64 -5.84
CA GLY A 70 1.70 -0.09 -6.82
C GLY A 70 2.53 1.07 -6.26
N TYR A 71 1.91 1.98 -5.50
CA TYR A 71 2.65 3.08 -4.86
C TYR A 71 3.63 2.58 -3.80
N VAL A 72 3.23 1.64 -2.95
CA VAL A 72 4.12 1.02 -1.95
C VAL A 72 5.30 0.34 -2.64
N HIS A 73 5.04 -0.39 -3.73
CA HIS A 73 6.07 -1.05 -4.54
C HIS A 73 7.07 -0.05 -5.12
N GLU A 74 6.58 1.01 -5.76
CA GLU A 74 7.42 2.07 -6.33
C GLU A 74 8.32 2.69 -5.24
N ARG A 75 7.75 3.02 -4.08
CA ARG A 75 8.50 3.65 -2.97
C ARG A 75 9.57 2.76 -2.39
N LEU A 76 9.30 1.47 -2.20
CA LEU A 76 10.28 0.50 -1.71
C LEU A 76 11.39 0.26 -2.74
N ALA A 77 11.05 0.17 -4.02
CA ALA A 77 12.04 0.03 -5.09
C ALA A 77 12.94 1.27 -5.22
N ILE A 78 12.40 2.48 -5.04
CA ILE A 78 13.20 3.72 -4.99
C ILE A 78 14.15 3.71 -3.79
N LEU A 79 13.67 3.30 -2.61
CA LEU A 79 14.49 3.22 -1.41
C LEU A 79 15.63 2.19 -1.59
N ALA A 80 15.31 1.01 -2.12
CA ALA A 80 16.28 -0.04 -2.40
C ALA A 80 17.28 0.39 -3.49
N SER A 81 16.82 1.00 -4.58
CA SER A 81 17.70 1.53 -5.64
C SER A 81 18.71 2.51 -5.07
N ARG A 82 18.26 3.44 -4.23
CA ARG A 82 19.14 4.42 -3.57
C ARG A 82 20.13 3.74 -2.63
N LYS A 83 19.70 2.75 -1.86
CA LYS A 83 20.57 1.99 -0.95
C LYS A 83 21.66 1.21 -1.71
N HIS A 84 21.35 0.72 -2.90
CA HIS A 84 22.27 -0.01 -3.77
C HIS A 84 23.01 0.90 -4.77
N GLY A 85 22.86 2.22 -4.70
CA GLY A 85 23.50 3.17 -5.62
C GLY A 85 23.01 3.07 -7.08
N LEU A 86 21.88 2.39 -7.32
CA LEU A 86 21.33 2.16 -8.65
C LEU A 86 20.63 3.43 -9.16
N ARG A 87 20.93 3.82 -10.40
CA ARG A 87 20.27 4.91 -11.11
C ARG A 87 19.10 4.39 -11.94
N GLY A 88 18.10 5.22 -12.19
CA GLY A 88 16.95 4.90 -13.06
C GLY A 88 15.76 4.23 -12.37
N ARG A 89 14.78 3.81 -13.18
CA ARG A 89 13.52 3.17 -12.73
C ARG A 89 13.69 1.67 -12.60
N ASN A 90 14.18 1.21 -11.45
CA ASN A 90 14.50 -0.21 -11.24
C ASN A 90 13.33 -1.04 -10.68
N TRP A 91 12.15 -0.46 -10.48
CA TRP A 91 10.97 -1.17 -9.94
C TRP A 91 10.37 -2.22 -10.90
N ALA A 92 10.57 -2.06 -12.20
CA ALA A 92 10.10 -3.01 -13.20
C ALA A 92 11.16 -4.06 -13.57
N ILE A 93 12.44 -3.79 -13.24
CA ILE A 93 13.59 -4.54 -13.74
C ILE A 93 14.24 -5.33 -12.59
N CYS A 94 14.75 -4.64 -11.57
CA CYS A 94 15.48 -5.28 -10.47
C CYS A 94 14.58 -5.62 -9.27
N PHE A 95 13.59 -4.78 -9.00
CA PHE A 95 12.73 -4.89 -7.82
C PHE A 95 11.34 -5.36 -8.23
N THR A 96 11.23 -6.53 -8.86
CA THR A 96 9.96 -7.06 -9.40
C THR A 96 8.94 -7.42 -8.30
N HIS A 97 7.74 -7.82 -8.70
CA HIS A 97 6.69 -8.30 -7.78
C HIS A 97 7.13 -9.53 -6.95
N GLY A 98 8.08 -10.34 -7.45
CA GLY A 98 8.66 -11.44 -6.67
C GLY A 98 9.53 -10.94 -5.51
N TRP A 99 10.28 -9.86 -5.73
CA TRP A 99 11.12 -9.25 -4.71
C TRP A 99 10.31 -8.65 -3.55
N ILE A 100 9.23 -7.92 -3.86
CA ILE A 100 8.38 -7.32 -2.82
C ILE A 100 7.64 -8.37 -2.00
N THR A 101 7.29 -9.50 -2.62
CA THR A 101 6.67 -10.64 -1.93
C THR A 101 7.66 -11.28 -0.95
N ARG A 102 8.94 -11.45 -1.35
CA ARG A 102 10.00 -11.96 -0.47
C ARG A 102 10.34 -11.02 0.69
N LEU A 103 10.10 -9.72 0.52
CA LEU A 103 10.24 -8.72 1.59
C LEU A 103 9.15 -8.81 2.68
N GLY A 104 8.05 -9.55 2.45
CA GLY A 104 6.98 -9.71 3.43
C GLY A 104 6.02 -8.52 3.52
N VAL A 105 5.89 -7.73 2.45
CA VAL A 105 4.93 -6.61 2.40
C VAL A 105 3.50 -7.15 2.31
N TYR A 106 2.62 -6.64 3.18
CA TYR A 106 1.19 -6.95 3.15
C TYR A 106 0.54 -6.37 1.89
N ARG A 107 -0.15 -7.20 1.10
CA ARG A 107 -0.82 -6.79 -0.14
C ARG A 107 -2.30 -6.59 0.07
N LEU A 108 -2.82 -5.44 -0.35
CA LEU A 108 -4.24 -5.12 -0.25
C LEU A 108 -5.06 -5.80 -1.36
N THR A 109 -4.45 -6.09 -2.50
CA THR A 109 -5.10 -6.75 -3.64
C THR A 109 -5.39 -8.23 -3.46
N GLY A 110 -4.69 -8.93 -2.56
CA GLY A 110 -4.86 -10.38 -2.36
C GLY A 110 -6.12 -10.76 -1.58
N THR A 111 -6.68 -9.85 -0.80
CA THR A 111 -7.78 -10.14 0.13
C THR A 111 -9.14 -9.65 -0.38
N VAL A 112 -9.18 -8.95 -1.52
CA VAL A 112 -10.45 -8.69 -2.21
C VAL A 112 -10.93 -10.01 -2.80
N ARG A 113 -11.62 -10.80 -1.97
CA ARG A 113 -12.60 -11.76 -2.48
C ARG A 113 -13.57 -10.91 -3.29
N ARG A 114 -13.41 -10.90 -4.62
CA ARG A 114 -14.58 -10.63 -5.46
C ARG A 114 -15.63 -11.59 -4.90
N ALA A 115 -16.77 -11.07 -4.47
CA ALA A 115 -17.91 -11.95 -4.29
C ALA A 115 -18.01 -12.71 -5.61
N THR A 116 -17.70 -14.00 -5.58
CA THR A 116 -17.96 -14.92 -6.66
C THR A 116 -19.46 -14.92 -6.80
N GLU A 117 -19.97 -14.04 -7.66
CA GLU A 117 -21.29 -14.24 -8.23
C GLU A 117 -21.21 -15.53 -9.03
N HIS A 118 -21.94 -16.52 -8.55
CA HIS A 118 -22.27 -17.71 -9.30
C HIS A 118 -22.94 -17.26 -10.60
N ALA A 119 -22.29 -17.54 -11.72
CA ALA A 119 -22.96 -17.66 -13.00
C ALA A 119 -22.48 -18.98 -13.62
N SER A 120 -23.08 -20.07 -13.16
CA SER A 120 -23.23 -21.25 -14.01
C SER A 120 -24.13 -20.85 -15.17
N ARG A 121 -23.64 -20.98 -16.40
CA ARG A 121 -24.39 -21.62 -17.49
C ARG A 121 -23.46 -22.07 -18.60
#